data_AF-A0A938FN16-F1
#
_entry.id   AF-A0A938FN16-F1
#
_cell.length_a   1.000
_cell.length_b   1.000
_cell.length_c   1.000
_cell.angle_alpha   90.00
_cell.angle_beta   90.00
_cell.angle_gamma   90.00
#
_symmetry.space_group_name_H-M   'P 1'
#
loop_
_entity.id
_entity.type
_entity.pdbx_description
1 polymer ?
#
loop_
_entity_poly.entity_id
_entity_poly.type
_entity_poly.pdbx_seq_one_letter_code
_entity_poly.pdbx_strand_id
1 'polypeptide(L)' 'MTDTTANGSNDSLIEAIEKDLNDVDQALARLADGNYFKDEVTGAPIRPEVLTANPLARRNS' A
#
# COMPACT_ATOMS: atom_id res chain seq x y z
N MET A 1 -4.40 -4.93 37.62
CA MET A 1 -4.14 -5.58 36.32
C MET A 1 -4.73 -4.68 35.24
N THR A 2 -3.95 -3.75 34.68
CA THR A 2 -4.43 -2.76 33.69
C THR A 2 -3.58 -2.72 32.41
N ASP A 3 -2.64 -3.64 32.22
CA ASP A 3 -1.75 -3.63 31.05
C ASP A 3 -2.34 -4.26 29.79
N THR A 4 -3.47 -4.97 29.88
CA THR A 4 -3.99 -5.74 28.73
C THR A 4 -4.61 -4.86 27.63
N THR A 5 -5.17 -3.70 27.96
CA THR A 5 -5.85 -2.83 26.95
C THR A 5 -4.89 -1.99 26.13
N ALA A 6 -3.75 -1.58 26.70
CA ALA A 6 -2.74 -0.80 25.99
C ALA A 6 -1.97 -1.67 24.97
N ASN A 7 -1.67 -2.92 25.32
CA ASN A 7 -0.90 -3.81 24.46
C ASN A 7 -1.65 -4.18 23.16
N GLY A 8 -2.95 -4.50 23.24
CA GLY A 8 -3.74 -4.80 22.04
C GLY A 8 -3.92 -3.60 21.08
N SER A 9 -3.83 -2.37 21.60
CA SER A 9 -3.83 -1.16 20.76
C SER A 9 -2.49 -0.96 20.05
N ASN A 10 -1.37 -1.34 20.69
CA ASN A 10 -0.06 -1.32 20.06
C ASN A 10 0.09 -2.42 19.01
N ASP A 11 -0.43 -3.62 19.28
CA ASP A 11 -0.37 -4.75 18.36
C ASP A 11 -1.12 -4.43 17.05
N SER A 12 -2.34 -3.91 17.13
CA SER A 12 -3.11 -3.50 15.95
C SER A 12 -2.47 -2.33 15.17
N LEU A 13 -1.77 -1.42 15.87
CA LEU A 13 -0.98 -0.37 15.22
C LEU A 13 0.23 -0.95 14.48
N ILE A 14 0.95 -1.91 15.09
CA ILE A 14 2.09 -2.58 14.45
C ILE A 14 1.63 -3.31 13.19
N GLU A 15 0.54 -4.07 13.24
CA GLU A 15 -0.02 -4.76 12.08
C GLU A 15 -0.39 -3.79 10.93
N ALA A 16 -0.95 -2.62 11.27
CA ALA A 16 -1.27 -1.59 10.28
C ALA A 16 0.00 -1.03 9.61
N ILE A 17 1.04 -0.74 10.40
CA ILE A 17 2.33 -0.25 9.90
C ILE A 17 3.01 -1.30 9.02
N GLU A 18 3.03 -2.57 9.45
CA GLU A 18 3.60 -3.67 8.66
C GLU A 18 2.92 -3.82 7.30
N LYS A 19 1.58 -3.70 7.28
CA LYS A 19 0.81 -3.72 6.04
C LYS A 19 1.18 -2.55 5.12
N ASP A 20 1.24 -1.34 5.65
CA ASP A 20 1.60 -0.14 4.88
C ASP A 20 3.00 -0.26 4.28
N LEU A 21 3.97 -0.76 5.05
CA LEU A 21 5.33 -1.00 4.58
C LEU A 21 5.37 -2.06 3.48
N ASN A 22 4.65 -3.17 3.64
CA ASN A 22 4.56 -4.19 2.59
C ASN A 22 3.92 -3.64 1.31
N ASP A 23 2.91 -2.77 1.40
CA ASP A 23 2.31 -2.15 0.22
C ASP A 23 3.31 -1.21 -0.49
N VAL A 24 4.15 -0.50 0.25
CA VAL A 24 5.26 0.29 -0.31
C VAL A 24 6.28 -0.60 -1.02
N ASP A 25 6.70 -1.71 -0.40
CA ASP A 25 7.66 -2.64 -1.01
C ASP A 25 7.11 -3.23 -2.31
N GLN A 26 5.83 -3.59 -2.35
CA GLN A 26 5.18 -4.05 -3.59
C GLN A 26 5.12 -2.95 -4.67
N ALA A 27 4.89 -1.69 -4.28
CA ALA A 27 4.93 -0.58 -5.22
C ALA A 27 6.34 -0.38 -5.82
N LEU A 28 7.38 -0.46 -4.99
CA LEU A 28 8.78 -0.37 -5.43
C LEU A 28 9.17 -1.54 -6.34
N ALA A 29 8.75 -2.76 -6.02
CA ALA A 29 8.99 -3.93 -6.88
C ALA A 29 8.34 -3.74 -8.26
N ARG A 30 7.09 -3.29 -8.32
CA ARG A 30 6.42 -2.97 -9.59
C ARG A 30 7.14 -1.87 -10.36
N LEU A 31 7.74 -0.90 -9.67
CA LEU A 31 8.50 0.18 -10.31
C LEU A 31 9.77 -0.36 -10.94
N ALA A 32 10.51 -1.21 -10.22
CA ALA A 32 11.69 -1.90 -10.73
C ALA A 32 11.35 -2.79 -11.95
N ASP A 33 10.21 -3.47 -11.91
CA ASP A 33 9.74 -4.36 -12.99
C ASP A 33 9.07 -3.60 -14.15
N GLY A 34 8.98 -2.26 -14.09
CA GLY A 34 8.36 -1.42 -15.12
C GLY A 34 6.83 -1.49 -15.19
N ASN A 35 6.17 -2.14 -14.21
CA ASN A 35 4.72 -2.32 -14.16
C ASN A 35 4.00 -1.29 -13.27
N TYR A 36 4.73 -0.42 -12.55
CA TYR A 36 4.14 0.53 -11.60
C TYR A 36 3.05 1.43 -12.19
N PHE A 37 3.23 1.89 -13.43
CA PHE A 37 2.27 2.77 -14.10
C PHE A 37 1.13 2.02 -14.81
N LYS A 38 1.00 0.71 -14.62
CA LYS A 38 0.06 -0.13 -15.36
C LYS A 38 -1.03 -0.64 -14.43
N ASP A 39 -2.28 -0.43 -14.82
CA ASP A 39 -3.46 -0.97 -14.14
C ASP A 39 -3.41 -2.50 -14.19
N GLU A 40 -3.43 -3.14 -13.02
CA GLU A 40 -3.21 -4.58 -12.90
C GLU A 40 -4.36 -5.44 -13.48
N VAL A 41 -5.52 -4.84 -13.73
CA VAL A 41 -6.69 -5.55 -14.27
C VAL A 41 -6.83 -5.32 -15.76
N THR A 42 -6.79 -4.06 -16.18
CA THR A 42 -7.04 -3.67 -17.56
C THR A 42 -5.78 -3.63 -18.41
N GLY A 43 -4.60 -3.52 -17.77
CA GLY A 43 -3.33 -3.33 -18.43
C GLY A 43 -3.14 -1.93 -19.03
N ALA A 44 -4.10 -1.02 -18.88
CA ALA A 44 -4.00 0.36 -19.32
C ALA A 44 -3.08 1.18 -18.39
N PRO A 45 -2.54 2.33 -18.83
CA PRO A 45 -1.82 3.22 -17.92
C PRO A 45 -2.69 3.71 -16.76
N ILE A 46 -2.14 3.75 -15.54
CA ILE A 46 -2.76 4.42 -14.40
C ILE A 46 -2.61 5.93 -14.60
N ARG A 47 -3.72 6.65 -14.41
CA ARG A 47 -3.77 8.11 -14.57
C ARG A 47 -2.88 8.79 -13.53
N PRO A 48 -2.09 9.82 -13.91
CA PRO A 48 -1.20 10.51 -12.99
C PRO A 48 -1.91 11.08 -11.74
N GLU A 49 -3.13 11.58 -11.89
CA GLU A 49 -3.92 12.09 -10.77
C GLU A 49 -4.25 11.02 -9.72
N VAL A 50 -4.41 9.76 -10.13
CA VAL A 50 -4.67 8.63 -9.22
C VAL A 50 -3.41 8.33 -8.41
N LEU A 51 -2.25 8.24 -9.07
CA LEU A 51 -0.97 8.00 -8.39
C LEU A 51 -0.52 9.18 -7.53
N THR A 52 -0.90 10.41 -7.91
CA THR A 52 -0.65 11.62 -7.10
C THR A 52 -1.46 11.58 -5.81
N ALA A 53 -2.72 11.15 -5.88
CA ALA A 53 -3.59 11.02 -4.70
C ALA A 53 -3.22 9.80 -3.85
N ASN A 54 -2.84 8.69 -4.48
CA ASN A 54 -2.43 7.45 -3.83
C ASN A 54 -1.29 6.78 -4.61
N PRO A 55 -0.03 6.95 -4.19
CA PRO A 55 1.14 6.36 -4.85
C PRO A 55 1.16 4.82 -4.82
N LEU A 56 0.33 4.19 -3.99
CA LEU A 56 0.22 2.73 -3.89
C LEU A 56 -0.93 2.18 -4.74
N ALA A 57 -1.66 3.05 -5.46
CA ALA A 57 -2.74 2.64 -6.34
C ALA A 57 -2.27 1.58 -7.35
N ARG A 58 -3.15 0.62 -7.62
CA ARG A 58 -2.91 -0.49 -8.55
C ARG A 58 -3.84 -0.46 -9.75
N ARG A 59 -4.80 0.47 -9.73
CA ARG A 59 -5.91 0.59 -10.67
C ARG A 59 -6.34 2.04 -10.83
N ASN A 60 -7.09 2.33 -11.88
CA ASN A 60 -7.65 3.65 -12.16
C ASN A 60 -8.92 4.03 -11.38
N SER A 61 -9.51 3.07 -10.65
CA SER A 61 -10.77 3.19 -9.91
C SER A 61 -10.64 3.85 -8.55
#